data_AF-A0A9D5R6E2-F1
#
_entry.id   AF-A0A9D5R6E2-F1
#
_cell.length_a   1.000
_cell.length_b   1.000
_cell.length_c   1.000
_cell.angle_alpha   90.00
_cell.angle_beta   90.00
_cell.angle_gamma   90.00
#
_symmetry.space_group_name_H-M   'P 1'
#
loop_
_entity.id
_entity.type
_entity.pdbx_description
1 polymer ?
#
loop_
_entity_poly.entity_id
_entity_poly.type
_entity_poly.pdbx_seq_one_letter_code
_entity_poly.pdbx_strand_id
1 'polypeptide(L)'
;MNFTQKIKQPTKFLPIKFKDETEAKIKYWEENNIFYGIFPTSGDSMTCDDKNISIENKNKILISELDLKNIYEWGIDGIPMNKPLCFVIENGNGVEKLVCKIISFKDFVYGNYTLSSYNHKYKPVRVPMKFVKRIFEVHEIIKD
;
A
#
# COMPACT_ATOMS: atom_id res chain seq x y z
N MET A 1 3.24 6.19 21.02
CA MET A 1 2.56 5.11 20.26
C MET A 1 3.07 5.14 18.83
N ASN A 2 3.73 4.08 18.35
CA ASN A 2 4.26 4.05 16.99
C ASN A 2 3.11 3.94 15.95
N PHE A 3 3.26 4.46 14.73
CA PHE A 3 2.24 4.47 13.68
C PHE A 3 1.77 3.06 13.32
N THR A 4 2.66 2.07 13.42
CA THR A 4 2.32 0.63 13.38
C THR A 4 1.23 0.20 14.40
N GLN A 5 1.16 0.81 15.58
CA GLN A 5 0.09 0.51 16.56
C GLN A 5 -1.19 1.30 16.24
N LYS A 6 -1.05 2.50 15.68
CA LYS A 6 -2.18 3.34 15.25
C LYS A 6 -2.96 2.70 14.09
N ILE A 7 -2.26 2.11 13.12
CA ILE A 7 -2.87 1.54 11.92
C ILE A 7 -3.79 0.34 12.23
N LYS A 8 -3.55 -0.34 13.36
CA LYS A 8 -4.34 -1.50 13.81
C LYS A 8 -5.56 -1.13 14.66
N GLN A 9 -5.74 0.15 15.01
CA GLN A 9 -6.90 0.60 15.77
C GLN A 9 -7.99 1.09 14.80
N PRO A 10 -9.15 0.41 14.72
CA PRO A 10 -10.23 0.85 13.86
C PRO A 10 -10.78 2.19 14.37
N THR A 11 -10.86 3.17 13.48
CA THR A 11 -11.45 4.48 13.77
C THR A 11 -12.95 4.51 13.54
N LYS A 12 -13.47 3.59 12.70
CA LYS A 12 -14.89 3.46 12.36
C LYS A 12 -15.16 2.06 11.78
N PHE A 13 -16.37 1.56 12.02
CA PHE A 13 -16.91 0.39 11.31
C PHE A 13 -17.79 0.86 10.15
N LEU A 14 -17.58 0.27 8.97
CA LEU A 14 -18.34 0.60 7.76
C LEU A 14 -19.05 -0.67 7.27
N PRO A 15 -20.38 -0.62 7.03
CA PRO A 15 -21.10 -1.73 6.42
C PRO A 15 -20.82 -1.71 4.91
N ILE A 16 -19.74 -2.35 4.50
CA ILE A 16 -19.36 -2.49 3.09
C ILE A 16 -19.68 -3.92 2.67
N LYS A 17 -20.45 -4.06 1.58
CA LYS A 17 -20.65 -5.36 0.93
C LYS A 17 -19.59 -5.52 -0.14
N PHE A 18 -18.82 -6.59 -0.02
CA PHE A 18 -17.81 -6.95 -1.00
C PHE A 18 -18.37 -7.98 -1.98
N LYS A 19 -17.69 -8.15 -3.12
CA LYS A 19 -17.98 -9.27 -4.04
C LYS A 19 -17.40 -10.56 -3.44
N ASP A 20 -17.96 -11.71 -3.81
CA ASP A 20 -17.55 -13.04 -3.34
C ASP A 20 -16.02 -13.27 -3.43
N GLU A 21 -15.37 -12.80 -4.50
CA GLU A 21 -13.92 -12.91 -4.67
C GLU A 21 -13.13 -12.12 -3.62
N THR A 22 -13.58 -10.92 -3.26
CA THR A 22 -12.95 -10.09 -2.23
C THR A 22 -13.22 -10.67 -0.84
N GLU A 23 -14.42 -11.20 -0.60
CA GLU A 23 -14.74 -11.89 0.66
C GLU A 23 -13.86 -13.14 0.85
N ALA A 24 -13.63 -13.92 -0.21
CA ALA A 24 -12.73 -15.07 -0.17
C ALA A 24 -11.29 -14.65 0.19
N LYS A 25 -10.80 -13.52 -0.35
CA LYS A 25 -9.49 -12.96 0.02
C LYS A 25 -9.42 -12.50 1.47
N ILE A 26 -10.45 -11.81 1.95
CA ILE A 26 -10.54 -11.36 3.34
C ILE A 26 -10.48 -12.56 4.29
N LYS A 27 -11.28 -13.59 4.02
CA LYS A 27 -11.28 -14.83 4.80
C LYS A 27 -9.90 -15.49 4.82
N TYR A 28 -9.23 -15.58 3.66
CA TYR A 28 -7.86 -16.09 3.60
C TYR A 28 -6.90 -15.27 4.48
N TRP A 29 -6.99 -13.93 4.47
CA TRP A 29 -6.14 -13.09 5.31
C TRP A 29 -6.42 -13.28 6.81
N GLU A 30 -7.68 -13.44 7.20
CA GLU A 30 -8.08 -13.76 8.57
C GLU A 30 -7.50 -15.10 9.04
N GLU A 31 -7.67 -16.16 8.24
CA GLU A 31 -7.17 -17.50 8.54
C GLU A 31 -5.64 -17.54 8.69
N ASN A 32 -4.93 -16.68 7.96
CA ASN A 32 -3.46 -16.62 7.94
C ASN A 32 -2.89 -15.49 8.82
N ASN A 33 -3.70 -14.81 9.63
CA ASN A 33 -3.28 -13.68 10.48
C ASN A 33 -2.57 -12.54 9.70
N ILE A 34 -2.95 -12.35 8.44
CA ILE A 34 -2.46 -11.25 7.60
C ILE A 34 -3.28 -10.01 7.95
N PHE A 35 -2.60 -8.91 8.30
CA PHE A 35 -3.30 -7.66 8.57
C PHE A 35 -3.97 -7.14 7.29
N TYR A 36 -5.22 -6.71 7.40
CA TYR A 36 -5.93 -6.04 6.33
C TYR A 36 -6.78 -4.90 6.89
N GLY A 37 -7.20 -3.97 6.02
CA GLY A 37 -8.04 -2.86 6.44
C GLY A 37 -8.41 -1.92 5.30
N ILE A 38 -9.29 -0.98 5.60
CA ILE A 38 -9.75 0.04 4.66
C ILE A 38 -9.20 1.39 5.07
N PHE A 39 -8.51 2.07 4.16
CA PHE A 39 -7.88 3.36 4.43
C PHE A 39 -8.47 4.46 3.55
N PRO A 40 -8.79 5.64 4.11
CA PRO A 40 -9.11 6.80 3.30
C PRO A 40 -7.85 7.35 2.65
N THR A 41 -7.96 7.79 1.40
CA THR A 41 -6.86 8.39 0.64
C THR A 41 -6.93 9.90 0.70
N SER A 42 -5.77 10.54 0.58
CA SER A 42 -5.67 12.00 0.47
C SER A 42 -4.71 12.41 -0.65
N GLY A 43 -5.05 13.51 -1.32
CA GLY A 43 -4.32 14.02 -2.48
C GLY A 43 -4.68 13.34 -3.80
N ASP A 44 -4.03 13.75 -4.89
CA ASP A 44 -4.34 13.36 -6.28
C ASP A 44 -3.16 12.64 -6.96
N SER A 45 -2.16 12.21 -6.20
CA SER A 45 -0.95 11.64 -6.78
C SER A 45 -1.17 10.31 -7.49
N MET A 46 -2.21 9.58 -7.12
CA MET A 46 -2.59 8.31 -7.74
C MET A 46 -3.81 8.45 -8.68
N THR A 47 -4.16 9.68 -9.05
CA THR A 47 -5.22 9.97 -10.02
C THR A 47 -4.70 9.85 -11.45
N CYS A 48 -5.44 9.19 -12.32
CA CYS A 48 -5.16 9.09 -13.76
C CYS A 48 -6.45 8.92 -14.58
N ASP A 49 -6.32 8.91 -15.90
CA ASP A 49 -7.46 8.85 -16.83
C ASP A 49 -8.16 7.49 -16.83
N ASP A 50 -7.45 6.41 -16.47
CA ASP A 50 -8.05 5.09 -16.30
C ASP A 50 -8.81 5.00 -14.97
N LYS A 51 -10.13 5.13 -15.07
CA LYS A 51 -11.05 5.08 -13.93
C LYS A 51 -10.99 3.76 -13.16
N ASN A 52 -10.51 2.66 -13.72
CA ASN A 52 -10.46 1.38 -13.01
C ASN A 52 -9.33 1.32 -11.98
N ILE A 53 -8.24 2.06 -12.23
CA ILE A 53 -7.05 2.07 -11.36
C ILE A 53 -6.78 3.42 -10.70
N SER A 54 -7.48 4.48 -11.12
CA SER A 54 -7.37 5.82 -10.55
C SER A 54 -7.83 5.85 -9.09
N ILE A 55 -6.93 6.30 -8.22
CA ILE A 55 -7.21 6.51 -6.79
C ILE A 55 -7.31 8.02 -6.57
N GLU A 56 -8.54 8.50 -6.46
CA GLU A 56 -8.86 9.90 -6.24
C GLU A 56 -8.83 10.26 -4.76
N ASN A 57 -8.81 11.57 -4.48
CA ASN A 57 -8.89 12.09 -3.13
C ASN A 57 -10.20 11.64 -2.45
N LYS A 58 -10.13 11.21 -1.19
CA LYS A 58 -11.26 10.66 -0.39
C LYS A 58 -11.77 9.29 -0.80
N ASN A 59 -11.25 8.66 -1.87
CA ASN A 59 -11.52 7.25 -2.11
C ASN A 59 -11.08 6.43 -0.88
N LYS A 60 -11.67 5.26 -0.73
CA LYS A 60 -11.23 4.28 0.26
C LYS A 60 -10.54 3.14 -0.47
N ILE A 61 -9.48 2.60 0.12
CA ILE A 61 -8.74 1.48 -0.47
C ILE A 61 -8.72 0.31 0.51
N LEU A 62 -9.07 -0.88 0.03
CA LEU A 62 -8.86 -2.13 0.75
C LEU A 62 -7.40 -2.55 0.56
N ILE A 63 -6.70 -2.74 1.67
CA ILE A 63 -5.29 -3.12 1.66
C ILE A 63 -5.06 -4.37 2.52
N SER A 64 -4.03 -5.15 2.17
CA SER A 64 -3.50 -6.21 3.03
C SER A 64 -1.99 -6.06 3.19
N GLU A 65 -1.44 -6.41 4.34
CA GLU A 65 0.00 -6.41 4.60
C GLU A 65 0.66 -7.49 3.75
N LEU A 66 1.71 -7.13 3.01
CA LEU A 66 2.54 -8.12 2.34
C LEU A 66 3.38 -8.82 3.40
N ASP A 67 3.39 -10.16 3.37
CA ASP A 67 4.28 -10.92 4.24
C ASP A 67 5.72 -10.82 3.74
N LEU A 68 6.45 -9.85 4.29
CA LEU A 68 7.85 -9.63 3.96
C LEU A 68 8.79 -10.64 4.65
N LYS A 69 8.30 -11.50 5.56
CA LYS A 69 9.16 -12.50 6.22
C LYS A 69 9.71 -13.53 5.23
N ASN A 70 8.95 -13.81 4.17
CA ASN A 70 9.32 -14.75 3.12
C ASN A 70 9.88 -14.06 1.87
N ILE A 71 10.32 -12.79 1.97
CA ILE A 71 10.82 -12.04 0.80
C ILE A 71 12.01 -12.72 0.10
N TYR A 72 12.77 -13.54 0.84
CA TYR A 72 13.86 -14.36 0.31
C TYR A 72 13.37 -15.62 -0.41
N GLU A 73 12.22 -16.17 -0.03
CA GLU A 73 11.57 -17.30 -0.73
C GLU A 73 10.82 -16.83 -1.99
N TRP A 74 10.33 -15.58 -2.00
CA TRP A 74 9.62 -14.98 -3.13
C TRP A 74 10.57 -14.39 -4.19
N GLY A 75 11.89 -14.49 -3.95
CA GLY A 75 12.92 -13.94 -4.81
C GLY A 75 12.82 -12.43 -5.02
N ILE A 76 13.45 -11.95 -6.10
CA ILE A 76 13.48 -10.56 -6.58
C ILE A 76 12.04 -10.00 -6.82
N ASP A 77 11.05 -10.89 -6.92
CA ASP A 77 9.67 -10.64 -7.32
C ASP A 77 8.68 -10.49 -6.16
N GLY A 78 9.12 -10.61 -4.90
CA GLY A 78 8.20 -10.71 -3.77
C GLY A 78 7.32 -9.48 -3.47
N ILE A 79 7.64 -8.33 -4.07
CA ILE A 79 6.82 -7.12 -3.98
C ILE A 79 6.33 -6.75 -5.39
N PRO A 80 5.01 -6.60 -5.61
CA PRO A 80 4.48 -6.25 -6.92
C PRO A 80 5.05 -4.94 -7.47
N MET A 81 5.43 -4.93 -8.75
CA MET A 81 5.81 -3.71 -9.48
C MET A 81 4.61 -3.19 -10.29
N ASN A 82 4.60 -1.88 -10.56
CA ASN A 82 3.57 -1.20 -11.37
C ASN A 82 2.12 -1.36 -10.86
N LYS A 83 1.93 -1.90 -9.66
CA LYS A 83 0.65 -1.95 -8.94
C LYS A 83 0.64 -0.93 -7.80
N PRO A 84 -0.53 -0.40 -7.42
CA PRO A 84 -0.65 0.51 -6.30
C PRO A 84 -0.35 -0.23 -5.00
N LEU A 85 0.58 0.33 -4.22
CA LEU A 85 1.03 -0.18 -2.93
C LEU A 85 1.03 0.96 -1.92
N CYS A 86 0.70 0.64 -0.67
CA CYS A 86 0.85 1.56 0.45
C CYS A 86 2.12 1.26 1.23
N PHE A 87 2.95 2.27 1.46
CA PHE A 87 4.23 2.16 2.15
C PHE A 87 4.18 2.93 3.46
N VAL A 88 4.60 2.29 4.54
CA VAL A 88 4.95 3.00 5.78
C VAL A 88 6.42 3.36 5.68
N ILE A 89 6.69 4.64 5.49
CA ILE A 89 8.04 5.18 5.33
C ILE A 89 8.40 5.99 6.56
N GLU A 90 9.51 5.65 7.20
CA GLU A 90 10.10 6.40 8.31
C GLU A 90 11.12 7.40 7.78
N ASN A 91 11.02 8.66 8.19
CA ASN A 91 12.03 9.67 7.87
C ASN A 91 13.23 9.61 8.83
N GLY A 92 14.28 10.40 8.56
CA GLY A 92 15.48 10.46 9.41
C GLY A 92 15.24 10.91 10.85
N ASN A 93 14.05 11.43 11.17
CA ASN A 93 13.65 11.85 12.52
C ASN A 93 12.77 10.79 13.22
N GLY A 94 12.63 9.59 12.65
CA GLY A 94 11.78 8.51 13.21
C GLY A 94 10.28 8.71 13.01
N VAL A 95 9.87 9.66 12.16
CA VAL A 95 8.45 9.91 11.88
C VAL A 95 8.00 9.02 10.72
N GLU A 96 7.07 8.10 11.02
CA GLU A 96 6.41 7.24 10.03
C GLU A 96 5.27 7.97 9.29
N LYS A 97 5.20 7.78 7.97
CA LYS A 97 4.10 8.23 7.10
C LYS A 97 3.63 7.09 6.20
N LEU A 98 2.32 7.00 5.99
CA LEU A 98 1.73 6.11 5.00
C LEU A 98 1.59 6.85 3.66
N VAL A 99 2.13 6.29 2.58
CA VAL A 99 2.00 6.85 1.23
C VAL A 99 1.54 5.78 0.25
N CYS A 100 0.68 6.14 -0.71
CA CYS A 100 0.25 5.24 -1.79
C CYS A 100 1.01 5.61 -3.08
N LYS A 101 1.73 4.63 -3.66
CA LYS A 101 2.59 4.77 -4.86
C LYS A 101 2.71 3.44 -5.59
N ILE A 102 3.26 3.46 -6.80
CA ILE A 102 3.76 2.24 -7.47
C ILE A 102 5.27 2.13 -7.32
N ILE A 103 5.79 0.90 -7.33
CA ILE A 103 7.23 0.67 -7.54
C ILE A 103 7.46 0.60 -9.05
N SER A 104 8.18 1.58 -9.59
CA SER A 104 8.59 1.60 -11.00
C SER A 104 9.97 0.99 -11.22
N PHE A 105 10.81 0.96 -10.19
CA PHE A 105 12.14 0.33 -10.24
C PHE A 105 12.59 -0.14 -8.86
N LYS A 106 13.27 -1.29 -8.82
CA LYS A 106 13.92 -1.84 -7.62
C LYS A 106 15.44 -1.87 -7.85
N ASP A 107 16.17 -1.11 -7.06
CA ASP A 107 17.63 -1.06 -7.12
C ASP A 107 18.22 -1.83 -5.93
N PHE A 108 18.60 -3.08 -6.16
CA PHE A 108 19.15 -3.93 -5.10
C PHE A 108 20.62 -3.65 -4.81
N VAL A 109 21.36 -3.07 -5.76
CA VAL A 109 22.78 -2.72 -5.57
C VAL A 109 22.90 -1.63 -4.53
N TYR A 110 22.04 -0.61 -4.64
CA TYR A 110 22.02 0.52 -3.71
C TYR A 110 20.92 0.44 -2.65
N GLY A 111 20.10 -0.62 -2.68
CA GLY A 111 19.02 -0.87 -1.73
C GLY A 111 17.94 0.23 -1.74
N ASN A 112 17.43 0.61 -2.92
CA ASN A 112 16.41 1.64 -3.08
C ASN A 112 15.19 1.15 -3.87
N TYR A 113 14.01 1.67 -3.52
CA TYR A 113 12.83 1.67 -4.39
C TYR A 113 12.73 3.00 -5.12
N THR A 114 12.36 2.97 -6.39
CA THR A 114 11.83 4.15 -7.09
C THR A 114 10.32 4.10 -7.03
N LEU A 115 9.75 5.03 -6.26
CA LEU A 115 8.31 5.17 -6.10
C LEU A 115 7.79 6.19 -7.10
N SER A 116 6.84 5.76 -7.93
CA SER A 116 6.18 6.60 -8.93
C SER A 116 4.71 6.82 -8.57
N SER A 117 4.15 7.86 -9.17
CA SER A 117 2.75 8.26 -9.07
C SER A 117 2.07 7.96 -10.41
N TYR A 118 0.78 7.66 -10.42
CA TYR A 118 0.04 7.63 -11.70
C TYR A 118 -0.12 9.02 -12.31
N ASN A 119 -0.25 10.04 -11.45
CA ASN A 119 -0.33 11.43 -11.89
C ASN A 119 1.06 11.97 -12.27
N HIS A 120 1.24 12.29 -13.54
CA HIS A 120 2.51 12.75 -14.14
C HIS A 120 3.05 14.07 -13.57
N LYS A 121 2.21 14.86 -12.88
CA LYS A 121 2.65 16.09 -12.17
C LYS A 121 3.65 15.77 -11.05
N TYR A 122 3.61 14.54 -10.53
CA TYR A 122 4.45 14.11 -9.43
C TYR A 122 5.67 13.35 -9.95
N LYS A 123 6.86 13.89 -9.68
CA LYS A 123 8.12 13.24 -10.05
C LYS A 123 8.34 11.96 -9.24
N PRO A 124 8.97 10.91 -9.82
CA PRO A 124 9.39 9.74 -9.07
C PRO A 124 10.35 10.10 -7.93
N VAL A 125 10.27 9.35 -6.83
CA VAL A 125 11.10 9.55 -5.63
C VAL A 125 11.87 8.27 -5.34
N ARG A 126 13.17 8.39 -5.09
CA ARG A 126 14.00 7.27 -4.63
C ARG A 126 13.94 7.19 -3.11
N VAL A 127 13.60 6.02 -2.60
CA VAL A 127 13.46 5.74 -1.17
C VAL A 127 14.35 4.55 -0.81
N PRO A 128 15.31 4.73 0.11
CA PRO A 128 16.07 3.62 0.67
C PRO A 128 15.16 2.56 1.29
N MET A 129 15.35 1.29 0.92
CA MET A 129 14.54 0.16 1.39
C MET A 129 14.53 0.07 2.92
N LYS A 130 15.65 0.44 3.59
CA LYS A 130 15.77 0.50 5.05
C LYS A 130 14.78 1.44 5.76
N PHE A 131 14.24 2.43 5.04
CA PHE A 131 13.24 3.36 5.56
C PHE A 131 11.81 2.87 5.35
N VAL A 132 11.59 1.83 4.55
CA VAL A 132 10.29 1.20 4.37
C VAL A 132 10.08 0.17 5.49
N LYS A 133 9.15 0.46 6.40
CA LYS A 133 8.85 -0.41 7.55
C LYS A 133 7.83 -1.49 7.22
N ARG A 134 6.86 -1.16 6.37
CA ARG A 134 5.76 -2.02 5.96
C ARG A 134 5.32 -1.69 4.54
N ILE A 135 4.82 -2.70 3.84
CA ILE A 135 4.22 -2.56 2.52
C ILE A 135 2.87 -3.26 2.56
N PHE A 136 1.86 -2.60 2.01
CA PHE A 136 0.52 -3.16 1.85
C PHE A 136 0.15 -3.16 0.38
N GLU A 137 -0.43 -4.26 -0.09
CA GLU A 137 -1.02 -4.34 -1.43
C GLU A 137 -2.41 -3.72 -1.43
N VAL A 138 -2.71 -2.93 -2.46
CA VAL A 138 -4.06 -2.40 -2.68
C VAL A 138 -4.85 -3.39 -3.54
N HIS A 139 -5.95 -3.90 -2.99
CA HIS A 139 -6.78 -4.92 -3.65
C HIS A 139 -8.02 -4.34 -4.32
N GLU A 140 -8.60 -3.29 -3.72
CA GLU A 140 -9.84 -2.71 -4.22
C GLU A 140 -9.90 -1.20 -3.92
N ILE A 141 -10.45 -0.45 -4.88
CA ILE A 141 -10.71 0.99 -4.76
C ILE A 141 -12.22 1.18 -4.61
N ILE A 142 -12.63 1.66 -3.45
CA ILE A 142 -14.01 1.91 -3.07
C ILE A 142 -14.26 3.40 -3.27
N LYS A 143 -15.05 3.72 -4.29
CA LYS A 143 -15.44 5.10 -4.62
C LYS A 143 -16.68 5.47 -3.82
N ASP A 144 -16.72 6.71 -3.35
CA ASP A 144 -17.92 7.28 -2.74
C ASP A 144 -19.00 7.59 -3.80
#